data_AF-A0A7X8JJT7-F1
#
_entry.id   AF-A0A7X8JJT7-F1
#
_cell.length_a   1.000
_cell.length_b   1.000
_cell.length_c   1.000
_cell.angle_alpha   90.00
_cell.angle_beta   90.00
_cell.angle_gamma   90.00
#
_symmetry.space_group_name_H-M   'P 1'
#
loop_
_entity.id
_entity.type
_entity.pdbx_description
1 polymer ?
#
loop_
_entity_poly.entity_id
_entity_poly.type
_entity_poly.pdbx_seq_one_letter_code
_entity_poly.pdbx_strand_id
1 'polypeptide(L)'
;LGFEGDKQPDIDLNFSGEYQAKAHRFIEEMFGSTHTFRAGTISGYAEKNARAMVVGYFRDKEQFATQAEISRLSHGLIGVKRTTGQHPGGIVVVPKEREIYDFTPIQHPADRSSAGTVTTHFDFNAMHDTILKLDILGHDDPTMLKMLGDLTDVDVRSIPIPDEKVMSLFRSTEALGIPDGHAPTGAATLGLPELGTFMAREMIRETRPTRFYDLVQLMGLSHGTDVWKGNAQQLILSGTCTINEVIGCRDSIMTWLIYKGLPPKAAFDIMERVRRGRGVSAEHAQLMQAKNVPEWYIDSCNKIRYMFPKAHAVAYTISSLRIAWFKVYHPEAYYCVYFTVRAGEFDSKRMCLAPAAVRRNREQLRSKFRDLPDREQKIYYILELVEEMQLRGIDFVPIDLYDSAATTFIKVAPGKIRPPLNAIPFISSAMAESIVRARVQGPFKSRDDLMRRAGIGQSAVENLAEAGCLDDLPATSQIEMSELFG
;
A
#
# COMPACT_ATOMS: atom_id res chain seq x y z
N LEU A 1 16.94 14.46 15.64
CA LEU A 1 18.24 15.11 15.89
C LEU A 1 19.01 14.47 17.05
N GLY A 2 18.39 13.65 17.90
CA GLY A 2 19.07 13.12 19.09
C GLY A 2 19.16 14.19 20.18
N PHE A 3 20.05 13.97 21.15
CA PHE A 3 20.34 14.96 22.20
C PHE A 3 21.52 15.87 21.83
N GLU A 4 22.43 15.40 20.98
CA GLU A 4 23.69 16.08 20.67
C GLU A 4 23.74 16.62 19.22
N GLY A 5 22.67 16.44 18.44
CA GLY A 5 22.65 16.86 17.03
C GLY A 5 23.52 15.98 16.12
N ASP A 6 23.98 14.84 16.63
CA ASP A 6 24.82 13.84 15.98
C ASP A 6 24.08 12.98 14.94
N LYS A 7 22.78 13.22 14.76
CA LYS A 7 21.93 12.50 13.81
C LYS A 7 21.27 13.45 12.83
N GLN A 8 21.49 13.19 11.54
CA GLN A 8 20.82 13.85 10.42
C GLN A 8 19.53 13.09 10.05
N PRO A 9 18.34 13.66 10.31
CA PRO A 9 17.09 13.06 9.87
C PRO A 9 16.75 13.50 8.44
N ASP A 10 15.98 12.65 7.75
CA ASP A 10 15.29 13.02 6.52
C ASP A 10 13.93 13.65 6.84
N ILE A 11 13.33 14.35 5.87
CA ILE A 11 11.93 14.79 5.92
C ILE A 11 11.11 13.91 4.98
N ASP A 12 10.16 13.18 5.54
CA ASP A 12 9.24 12.31 4.82
C ASP A 12 7.88 12.98 4.62
N LEU A 13 7.43 13.05 3.36
CA LEU A 13 6.13 13.59 2.99
C LEU A 13 5.41 12.64 2.04
N ASN A 14 4.19 12.25 2.43
CA ASN A 14 3.30 11.44 1.60
C ASN A 14 2.43 12.34 0.72
N PHE A 15 2.67 12.34 -0.58
CA PHE A 15 1.83 12.97 -1.60
C PHE A 15 0.94 11.95 -2.27
N SER A 16 -0.18 12.40 -2.84
CA SER A 16 -0.92 11.59 -3.82
C SER A 16 0.02 11.18 -4.96
N GLY A 17 -0.07 9.93 -5.42
CA GLY A 17 0.70 9.44 -6.57
C GLY A 17 0.52 10.33 -7.82
N GLU A 18 -0.68 10.89 -8.02
CA GLU A 18 -0.98 11.80 -9.13
C GLU A 18 -0.29 13.17 -9.00
N TYR A 19 0.02 13.59 -7.77
CA TYR A 19 0.65 14.87 -7.48
C TYR A 19 2.17 14.76 -7.28
N GLN A 20 2.68 13.57 -6.96
CA GLN A 20 4.07 13.34 -6.60
C GLN A 20 5.06 13.94 -7.63
N ALA A 21 4.81 13.71 -8.93
CA ALA A 21 5.64 14.25 -10.00
C ALA A 21 5.62 15.79 -10.08
N LYS A 22 4.53 16.45 -9.66
CA LYS A 22 4.47 17.92 -9.55
C LYS A 22 5.28 18.41 -8.35
N ALA A 23 5.16 17.74 -7.20
CA ALA A 23 5.95 18.08 -6.01
C ALA A 23 7.46 17.93 -6.27
N HIS A 24 7.86 16.90 -7.00
CA HIS A 24 9.25 16.70 -7.39
C HIS A 24 9.78 17.82 -8.29
N ARG A 25 9.01 18.22 -9.32
CA ARG A 25 9.38 19.34 -10.21
C ARG A 25 9.50 20.66 -9.45
N PHE A 26 8.60 20.91 -8.50
CA PHE A 26 8.66 22.11 -7.68
C PHE A 26 9.96 22.22 -6.86
N ILE A 27 10.47 21.10 -6.34
CA ILE A 27 11.76 21.08 -5.63
C ILE A 27 12.91 21.36 -6.60
N GLU A 28 12.86 20.79 -7.80
CA GLU A 28 13.83 21.07 -8.86
C GLU A 28 13.82 22.55 -9.28
N GLU A 29 12.65 23.17 -9.40
CA GLU A 29 12.51 24.61 -9.68
C GLU A 29 13.05 25.47 -8.53
N MET A 30 12.84 25.05 -7.28
CA MET A 30 13.25 25.78 -6.08
C MET A 30 14.77 25.78 -5.88
N PHE A 31 15.42 24.62 -6.04
CA PHE A 31 16.85 24.46 -5.79
C PHE A 31 17.71 24.53 -7.06
N GLY A 32 17.10 24.36 -8.24
CA GLY A 32 17.77 24.32 -9.53
C GLY A 32 18.13 22.90 -9.97
N SER A 33 17.98 22.61 -11.27
CA SER A 33 18.22 21.28 -11.86
C SER A 33 19.65 20.77 -11.70
N THR A 34 20.63 21.65 -11.47
CA THR A 34 22.03 21.28 -11.21
C THR A 34 22.32 20.93 -9.76
N HIS A 35 21.39 21.18 -8.84
CA HIS A 35 21.54 20.96 -7.39
C HIS A 35 20.51 19.98 -6.84
N THR A 36 19.72 19.35 -7.71
CA THR A 36 18.61 18.49 -7.30
C THR A 36 18.66 17.19 -8.09
N PHE A 37 18.87 16.06 -7.41
CA PHE A 37 19.04 14.76 -8.06
C PHE A 37 18.12 13.72 -7.45
N ARG A 38 17.67 12.75 -8.25
CA ARG A 38 17.00 11.57 -7.70
C ARG A 38 18.02 10.69 -7.00
N ALA A 39 17.68 10.17 -5.83
CA ALA A 39 18.50 9.13 -5.23
C ALA A 39 18.47 7.89 -6.13
N GLY A 40 19.63 7.42 -6.58
CA GLY A 40 19.77 6.18 -7.33
C GLY A 40 19.58 4.96 -6.44
N THR A 41 19.21 3.84 -7.06
CA THR A 41 19.18 2.53 -6.40
C THR A 41 19.97 1.51 -7.19
N ILE A 42 20.65 0.61 -6.46
CA ILE A 42 21.38 -0.52 -7.03
C ILE A 42 20.64 -1.79 -6.62
N SER A 43 20.09 -2.49 -7.61
CA SER A 43 19.35 -3.74 -7.38
C SER A 43 20.22 -4.94 -7.70
N GLY A 44 20.51 -5.75 -6.68
CA GLY A 44 21.19 -7.04 -6.84
C GLY A 44 20.21 -8.20 -7.03
N TYR A 45 20.74 -9.40 -7.25
CA TYR A 45 19.91 -10.62 -7.18
C TYR A 45 19.41 -10.85 -5.76
N ALA A 46 18.09 -10.95 -5.61
CA ALA A 46 17.44 -11.47 -4.42
C ALA A 46 17.29 -13.00 -4.53
N GLU A 47 17.03 -13.67 -3.40
CA GLU A 47 16.97 -15.13 -3.28
C GLU A 47 16.13 -15.81 -4.38
N LYS A 48 14.90 -15.33 -4.61
CA LYS A 48 14.00 -15.88 -5.64
C LYS A 48 14.60 -15.78 -7.05
N ASN A 49 15.22 -14.65 -7.39
CA ASN A 49 15.78 -14.40 -8.71
C ASN A 49 17.09 -15.18 -8.92
N ALA A 50 17.94 -15.25 -7.89
CA ALA A 50 19.16 -16.05 -7.89
C ALA A 50 18.83 -17.54 -8.13
N ARG A 51 17.83 -18.05 -7.38
CA ARG A 51 17.35 -19.43 -7.55
C ARG A 51 16.78 -19.70 -8.93
N ALA A 52 15.94 -18.80 -9.44
CA ALA A 52 15.39 -18.92 -10.79
C ALA A 52 16.49 -18.96 -11.87
N MET A 53 17.54 -18.17 -11.71
CA MET A 53 18.69 -18.15 -12.62
C MET A 53 19.47 -19.47 -12.59
N VAL A 54 19.78 -20.01 -11.40
CA VAL A 54 20.49 -21.29 -11.27
C VAL A 54 19.65 -22.45 -11.82
N VAL A 55 18.35 -22.48 -11.52
CA VAL A 55 17.44 -23.49 -12.08
C VAL A 55 17.35 -23.38 -13.60
N GLY A 56 17.26 -22.16 -14.13
CA GLY A 56 17.30 -21.89 -15.57
C GLY A 56 18.57 -22.43 -16.22
N TYR A 57 19.74 -22.15 -15.62
CA TYR A 57 21.02 -22.66 -16.11
C TYR A 57 21.06 -24.19 -16.21
N PHE A 58 20.71 -24.90 -15.14
CA PHE A 58 20.71 -26.37 -15.16
C PHE A 58 19.69 -26.95 -16.13
N ARG A 59 18.51 -26.33 -16.25
CA ARG A 59 17.50 -26.71 -17.23
C ARG A 59 18.03 -26.54 -18.65
N ASP A 60 18.63 -25.40 -18.97
CA ASP A 60 19.14 -25.09 -20.31
C ASP A 60 20.39 -25.93 -20.66
N LYS A 61 21.10 -26.44 -19.65
CA LYS A 61 22.20 -27.41 -19.80
C LYS A 61 21.75 -28.87 -19.72
N GLU A 62 20.47 -29.14 -19.54
CA GLU A 62 19.91 -30.48 -19.35
C GLU A 62 20.61 -31.30 -18.25
N GLN A 63 21.07 -30.61 -17.20
CA GLN A 63 21.82 -31.19 -16.09
C GLN A 63 20.96 -31.29 -14.84
N PHE A 64 21.04 -32.43 -14.16
CA PHE A 64 20.42 -32.59 -12.85
C PHE A 64 21.25 -31.88 -11.76
N ALA A 65 20.58 -31.09 -10.93
CA ALA A 65 21.16 -30.50 -9.74
C ALA A 65 20.27 -30.77 -8.53
N THR A 66 20.89 -31.11 -7.40
CA THR A 66 20.17 -31.29 -6.14
C THR A 66 19.69 -29.93 -5.60
N GLN A 67 18.67 -29.94 -4.74
CA GLN A 67 18.22 -28.71 -4.08
C GLN A 67 19.30 -28.04 -3.24
N ALA A 68 20.20 -28.84 -2.65
CA ALA A 68 21.36 -28.35 -1.92
C ALA A 68 22.33 -27.58 -2.84
N GLU A 69 22.61 -28.13 -4.03
CA GLU A 69 23.49 -27.47 -5.00
C GLU A 69 22.87 -26.21 -5.59
N ILE A 70 21.57 -26.25 -5.91
CA ILE A 70 20.83 -25.07 -6.35
C ILE A 70 20.91 -23.98 -5.27
N SER A 71 20.68 -24.32 -4.00
CA SER A 71 20.75 -23.37 -2.89
C SER A 71 22.15 -22.79 -2.71
N ARG A 72 23.19 -23.62 -2.75
CA ARG A 72 24.60 -23.21 -2.63
C ARG A 72 24.99 -22.20 -3.71
N LEU A 73 24.70 -22.52 -4.97
CA LEU A 73 25.00 -21.64 -6.10
C LEU A 73 24.17 -20.36 -6.07
N SER A 74 22.89 -20.45 -5.67
CA SER A 74 22.02 -19.28 -5.54
C SER A 74 22.56 -18.29 -4.51
N HIS A 75 23.06 -18.78 -3.37
CA HIS A 75 23.69 -17.93 -2.36
C HIS A 75 24.89 -17.15 -2.90
N GLY A 76 25.67 -17.73 -3.81
CA GLY A 76 26.80 -17.06 -4.46
C GLY A 76 26.40 -15.91 -5.41
N LEU A 77 25.14 -15.89 -5.87
CA LEU A 77 24.63 -14.82 -6.74
C LEU A 77 23.95 -13.69 -5.96
N ILE A 78 23.47 -13.94 -4.74
CA ILE A 78 22.73 -12.95 -3.95
C ILE A 78 23.61 -11.71 -3.73
N GLY A 79 23.04 -10.54 -4.00
CA GLY A 79 23.73 -9.26 -3.86
C GLY A 79 24.57 -8.83 -5.06
N VAL A 80 24.83 -9.72 -6.04
CA VAL A 80 25.50 -9.33 -7.29
C VAL A 80 24.63 -8.32 -8.03
N LYS A 81 25.19 -7.15 -8.38
CA LYS A 81 24.50 -6.07 -9.10
C LYS A 81 23.87 -6.60 -10.39
N ARG A 82 22.59 -6.31 -10.58
CA ARG A 82 21.83 -6.68 -11.79
C ARG A 82 21.41 -5.45 -12.59
N THR A 83 20.84 -4.44 -11.93
CA THR A 83 20.33 -3.23 -12.58
C THR A 83 20.47 -2.01 -11.67
N THR A 84 20.38 -0.82 -12.25
CA THR A 84 20.21 0.45 -11.53
C THR A 84 18.77 0.95 -11.67
N GLY A 85 18.33 1.78 -10.74
CA GLY A 85 16.99 2.34 -10.72
C GLY A 85 16.93 3.66 -9.97
N GLN A 86 15.72 4.05 -9.60
CA GLN A 86 15.45 5.29 -8.87
C GLN A 86 14.80 4.98 -7.52
N HIS A 87 15.08 5.80 -6.51
CA HIS A 87 14.39 5.76 -5.23
C HIS A 87 12.93 6.21 -5.43
N PRO A 88 11.94 5.59 -4.77
CA PRO A 88 10.53 5.92 -4.98
C PRO A 88 10.14 7.38 -4.69
N GLY A 89 10.90 8.09 -3.87
CA GLY A 89 10.62 9.51 -3.57
C GLY A 89 11.83 10.34 -3.17
N GLY A 90 13.02 9.75 -3.16
CA GLY A 90 14.21 10.37 -2.57
C GLY A 90 14.79 11.41 -3.50
N ILE A 91 14.85 12.65 -3.03
CA ILE A 91 15.49 13.76 -3.71
C ILE A 91 16.69 14.20 -2.87
N VAL A 92 17.86 14.15 -3.47
CA VAL A 92 19.12 14.65 -2.91
C VAL A 92 19.26 16.11 -3.28
N VAL A 93 19.51 16.96 -2.28
CA VAL A 93 19.68 18.41 -2.45
C VAL A 93 21.12 18.78 -2.16
N VAL A 94 21.81 19.30 -3.18
CA VAL A 94 23.21 19.73 -3.10
C VAL A 94 23.28 21.17 -2.58
N PRO A 95 24.10 21.48 -1.57
CA PRO A 95 24.35 22.85 -1.13
C PRO A 95 24.84 23.75 -2.27
N LYS A 96 24.47 25.02 -2.28
CA LYS A 96 24.79 25.96 -3.37
C LYS A 96 26.30 26.19 -3.55
N GLU A 97 27.08 25.94 -2.51
CA GLU A 97 28.53 26.10 -2.46
C GLU A 97 29.30 24.83 -2.86
N ARG A 98 28.58 23.77 -3.27
CA ARG A 98 29.12 22.46 -3.62
C ARG A 98 28.57 21.99 -4.97
N GLU A 99 29.22 20.99 -5.54
CA GLU A 99 28.70 20.28 -6.71
C GLU A 99 28.42 18.82 -6.39
N ILE A 100 27.57 18.17 -7.19
CA ILE A 100 27.20 16.77 -6.94
C ILE A 100 28.42 15.84 -6.95
N TYR A 101 29.45 16.18 -7.72
CA TYR A 101 30.68 15.40 -7.87
C TYR A 101 31.56 15.39 -6.62
N ASP A 102 31.34 16.32 -5.68
CA ASP A 102 31.95 16.28 -4.35
C ASP A 102 31.44 15.06 -3.54
N PHE A 103 30.28 14.51 -3.92
CA PHE A 103 29.60 13.43 -3.19
C PHE A 103 29.53 12.12 -3.99
N THR A 104 29.15 12.20 -5.27
CA THR A 104 28.88 11.02 -6.09
C THR A 104 28.88 11.32 -7.59
N PRO A 105 29.26 10.35 -8.44
CA PRO A 105 28.93 10.43 -9.85
C PRO A 105 27.40 10.45 -10.09
N ILE A 106 26.99 10.79 -11.30
CA ILE A 106 25.58 10.77 -11.72
C ILE A 106 25.39 9.82 -12.89
N GLN A 107 24.16 9.33 -13.06
CA GLN A 107 23.79 8.46 -14.18
C GLN A 107 22.30 8.56 -14.50
N HIS A 108 21.86 7.85 -15.53
CA HIS A 108 20.44 7.60 -15.76
C HIS A 108 20.01 6.27 -15.11
N PRO A 109 18.78 6.18 -14.59
CA PRO A 109 18.24 4.92 -14.09
C PRO A 109 18.11 3.92 -15.23
N ALA A 110 18.62 2.70 -15.04
CA ALA A 110 18.67 1.64 -16.05
C ALA A 110 19.27 2.09 -17.40
N ASP A 111 20.19 3.06 -17.37
CA ASP A 111 20.89 3.63 -18.54
C ASP A 111 19.96 4.20 -19.63
N ARG A 112 18.73 4.57 -19.26
CA ARG A 112 17.74 5.16 -20.18
C ARG A 112 17.85 6.68 -20.22
N SER A 113 18.67 7.20 -21.11
CA SER A 113 18.83 8.65 -21.33
C SER A 113 17.54 9.34 -21.80
N SER A 114 16.66 8.62 -22.50
CA SER A 114 15.36 9.16 -22.97
C SER A 114 14.36 9.48 -21.86
N ALA A 115 14.57 8.99 -20.63
CA ALA A 115 13.66 9.21 -19.50
C ALA A 115 13.81 10.60 -18.85
N GLY A 116 14.83 11.38 -19.23
CA GLY A 116 15.07 12.75 -18.75
C GLY A 116 15.46 12.86 -17.26
N THR A 117 15.40 11.77 -16.51
CA THR A 117 15.69 11.74 -15.07
C THR A 117 17.15 11.39 -14.83
N VAL A 118 17.82 12.16 -13.98
CA VAL A 118 19.19 11.92 -13.52
C VAL A 118 19.17 11.44 -12.07
N THR A 119 19.93 10.39 -11.80
CA THR A 119 20.07 9.75 -10.49
C THR A 119 21.52 9.82 -9.99
N THR A 120 21.70 9.84 -8.67
CA THR A 120 23.00 9.60 -8.04
C THR A 120 23.50 8.19 -8.39
N HIS A 121 24.81 8.03 -8.59
CA HIS A 121 25.41 6.73 -8.87
C HIS A 121 25.51 5.88 -7.61
N PHE A 122 25.89 6.51 -6.50
CA PHE A 122 25.78 5.90 -5.19
C PHE A 122 24.33 5.88 -4.74
N ASP A 123 23.93 4.79 -4.09
CA ASP A 123 22.68 4.79 -3.34
C ASP A 123 22.79 5.72 -2.12
N PHE A 124 21.64 6.11 -1.58
CA PHE A 124 21.63 7.08 -0.47
C PHE A 124 22.30 6.54 0.81
N ASN A 125 22.35 5.23 1.02
CA ASN A 125 22.98 4.69 2.24
C ASN A 125 24.48 5.00 2.27
N ALA A 126 25.14 5.04 1.11
CA ALA A 126 26.54 5.42 1.01
C ALA A 126 26.80 6.92 1.27
N MET A 127 25.75 7.76 1.30
CA MET A 127 25.84 9.23 1.42
C MET A 127 25.01 9.79 2.60
N HIS A 128 24.45 8.94 3.45
CA HIS A 128 23.44 9.33 4.44
C HIS A 128 23.91 10.42 5.41
N ASP A 129 25.21 10.45 5.72
CA ASP A 129 25.81 11.39 6.68
C ASP A 129 26.50 12.59 5.99
N THR A 130 26.39 12.73 4.66
CA THR A 130 27.08 13.77 3.89
C THR A 130 26.14 14.74 3.21
N ILE A 131 24.92 14.33 2.88
CA ILE A 131 23.96 15.15 2.12
C ILE A 131 22.52 14.93 2.58
N LEU A 132 21.73 16.01 2.55
CA LEU A 132 20.32 15.95 2.94
C LEU A 132 19.46 15.33 1.83
N LYS A 133 18.42 14.61 2.26
CA LYS A 133 17.40 14.03 1.39
C LYS A 133 16.00 14.46 1.82
N LEU A 134 15.20 14.78 0.82
CA LEU A 134 13.76 14.95 0.94
C LEU A 134 13.08 13.69 0.39
N ASP A 135 12.34 12.98 1.24
CA ASP A 135 11.56 11.81 0.82
C ASP A 135 10.13 12.25 0.46
N ILE A 136 9.95 12.52 -0.83
CA ILE A 136 8.68 12.92 -1.44
C ILE A 136 8.01 11.68 -2.01
N LEU A 137 7.32 10.95 -1.13
CA LEU A 137 6.75 9.64 -1.39
C LEU A 137 5.36 9.74 -2.04
N GLY A 138 5.04 8.76 -2.88
CA GLY A 138 3.68 8.56 -3.40
C GLY A 138 2.92 7.63 -2.46
N HIS A 139 1.70 8.02 -2.09
CA HIS A 139 0.84 7.27 -1.18
C HIS A 139 -0.64 7.41 -1.57
N ASP A 140 -1.43 6.38 -1.27
CA ASP A 140 -2.85 6.36 -1.64
C ASP A 140 -3.76 7.08 -0.64
N ASP A 141 -3.40 7.11 0.66
CA ASP A 141 -4.17 7.83 1.69
C ASP A 141 -4.52 9.28 1.32
N PRO A 142 -3.58 10.13 0.83
CA PRO A 142 -3.92 11.48 0.38
C PRO A 142 -4.92 11.48 -0.79
N THR A 143 -4.77 10.57 -1.76
CA THR A 143 -5.69 10.44 -2.90
C THR A 143 -7.08 10.04 -2.42
N MET A 144 -7.16 9.03 -1.56
CA MET A 144 -8.41 8.56 -0.94
C MET A 144 -9.12 9.70 -0.23
N LEU A 145 -8.44 10.40 0.69
CA LEU A 145 -9.03 11.48 1.47
C LEU A 145 -9.49 12.64 0.58
N LYS A 146 -8.70 13.02 -0.43
CA LYS A 146 -9.10 14.07 -1.38
C LYS A 146 -10.37 13.71 -2.12
N MET A 147 -10.42 12.51 -2.71
CA MET A 147 -11.60 12.04 -3.45
C MET A 147 -12.82 11.87 -2.55
N LEU A 148 -12.65 11.40 -1.32
CA LEU A 148 -13.73 11.28 -0.35
C LEU A 148 -14.30 12.66 0.01
N GLY A 149 -13.42 13.63 0.29
CA GLY A 149 -13.82 15.01 0.55
C GLY A 149 -14.58 15.61 -0.65
N ASP A 150 -14.06 15.44 -1.86
CA ASP A 150 -14.68 15.96 -3.09
C ASP A 150 -16.07 15.35 -3.36
N LEU A 151 -16.23 14.03 -3.15
CA LEU A 151 -17.50 13.34 -3.41
C LEU A 151 -18.57 13.61 -2.35
N THR A 152 -18.18 14.03 -1.15
CA THR A 152 -19.10 14.21 -0.02
C THR A 152 -19.24 15.67 0.43
N ASP A 153 -18.44 16.56 -0.12
CA ASP A 153 -18.29 17.96 0.29
C ASP A 153 -17.87 18.13 1.77
N VAL A 154 -17.19 17.12 2.32
CA VAL A 154 -16.69 17.12 3.72
C VAL A 154 -15.24 17.60 3.74
N ASP A 155 -14.92 18.60 4.57
CA ASP A 155 -13.53 18.92 4.88
C ASP A 155 -12.92 17.81 5.74
N VAL A 156 -12.06 16.99 5.13
CA VAL A 156 -11.39 15.87 5.79
C VAL A 156 -10.58 16.27 7.02
N ARG A 157 -10.18 17.54 7.14
CA ARG A 157 -9.42 18.05 8.28
C ARG A 157 -10.30 18.30 9.50
N SER A 158 -11.59 18.55 9.31
CA SER A 158 -12.54 18.79 10.41
C SER A 158 -13.14 17.51 11.00
N ILE A 159 -12.85 16.34 10.43
CA ILE A 159 -13.33 15.05 10.95
C ILE A 159 -12.80 14.82 12.38
N PRO A 160 -13.67 14.49 13.35
CA PRO A 160 -13.26 14.25 14.73
C PRO A 160 -12.41 12.98 14.85
N ILE A 161 -11.34 13.05 15.66
CA ILE A 161 -10.44 11.93 15.93
C ILE A 161 -10.07 11.91 17.42
N PRO A 162 -10.44 10.88 18.18
CA PRO A 162 -11.28 9.74 17.77
C PRO A 162 -12.77 10.11 17.68
N ASP A 163 -13.49 9.47 16.76
CA ASP A 163 -14.96 9.42 16.73
C ASP A 163 -15.45 8.11 17.37
N GLU A 164 -16.46 8.16 18.23
CA GLU A 164 -16.92 6.99 19.00
C GLU A 164 -17.47 5.86 18.13
N LYS A 165 -18.26 6.20 17.10
CA LYS A 165 -18.85 5.21 16.18
C LYS A 165 -17.80 4.62 15.25
N VAL A 166 -16.79 5.38 14.86
CA VAL A 166 -15.63 4.87 14.12
C VAL A 166 -14.79 3.94 15.00
N MET A 167 -14.56 4.31 16.26
CA MET A 167 -13.79 3.48 17.19
C MET A 167 -14.48 2.15 17.54
N SER A 168 -15.80 2.03 17.36
CA SER A 168 -16.51 0.77 17.61
C SER A 168 -16.24 -0.30 16.53
N LEU A 169 -15.77 0.08 15.33
CA LEU A 169 -15.36 -0.85 14.25
C LEU A 169 -14.27 -1.84 14.70
N PHE A 170 -13.45 -1.45 15.68
CA PHE A 170 -12.37 -2.29 16.18
C PHE A 170 -12.83 -3.33 17.22
N ARG A 171 -14.14 -3.40 17.51
CA ARG A 171 -14.71 -4.32 18.51
C ARG A 171 -15.95 -5.06 18.03
N SER A 172 -16.65 -4.51 17.04
CA SER A 172 -17.91 -5.03 16.50
C SER A 172 -18.12 -4.56 15.06
N THR A 173 -19.00 -5.26 14.34
CA THR A 173 -19.43 -4.95 12.97
C THR A 173 -20.74 -4.16 12.94
N GLU A 174 -21.38 -3.94 14.08
CA GLU A 174 -22.68 -3.25 14.21
C GLU A 174 -22.67 -1.83 13.63
N ALA A 175 -21.57 -1.08 13.75
CA ALA A 175 -21.46 0.26 13.18
C ALA A 175 -21.53 0.28 11.63
N LEU A 176 -21.31 -0.86 10.98
CA LEU A 176 -21.50 -1.04 9.55
C LEU A 176 -22.94 -1.46 9.18
N GLY A 177 -23.80 -1.75 10.16
CA GLY A 177 -25.14 -2.32 9.96
C GLY A 177 -25.11 -3.83 9.69
N ILE A 178 -23.99 -4.50 9.98
CA ILE A 178 -23.82 -5.94 9.78
C ILE A 178 -23.92 -6.62 11.16
N PRO A 179 -24.79 -7.63 11.35
CA PRO A 179 -24.83 -8.38 12.59
C PRO A 179 -23.50 -9.08 12.89
N ASP A 180 -23.10 -9.10 14.16
CA ASP A 180 -21.84 -9.73 14.55
C ASP A 180 -21.79 -11.21 14.13
N GLY A 181 -20.62 -11.64 13.66
CA GLY A 181 -20.40 -12.97 13.08
C GLY A 181 -20.82 -13.13 11.62
N HIS A 182 -21.55 -12.17 11.02
CA HIS A 182 -22.00 -12.25 9.63
C HIS A 182 -21.09 -11.51 8.64
N ALA A 183 -20.24 -10.60 9.13
CA ALA A 183 -19.25 -9.93 8.29
C ALA A 183 -18.18 -10.93 7.79
N PRO A 184 -17.59 -10.70 6.60
CA PRO A 184 -16.47 -11.50 6.12
C PRO A 184 -15.35 -11.47 7.16
N THR A 185 -14.92 -12.65 7.63
CA THR A 185 -13.88 -12.81 8.67
C THR A 185 -14.20 -12.22 10.06
N GLY A 186 -15.43 -11.74 10.27
CA GLY A 186 -15.85 -11.11 11.52
C GLY A 186 -15.16 -9.77 11.83
N ALA A 187 -14.63 -9.07 10.82
CA ALA A 187 -13.88 -7.83 11.00
C ALA A 187 -14.59 -6.66 10.32
N ALA A 188 -14.67 -5.50 10.99
CA ALA A 188 -15.23 -4.27 10.42
C ALA A 188 -14.15 -3.34 9.82
N THR A 189 -12.87 -3.73 9.90
CA THR A 189 -11.73 -2.92 9.45
C THR A 189 -11.25 -3.24 8.04
N LEU A 190 -12.01 -4.04 7.28
CA LEU A 190 -11.69 -4.39 5.89
C LEU A 190 -11.48 -3.13 5.04
N GLY A 191 -10.39 -3.10 4.25
CA GLY A 191 -10.01 -1.98 3.39
C GLY A 191 -9.41 -0.75 4.10
N LEU A 192 -9.38 -0.71 5.44
CA LEU A 192 -8.70 0.37 6.16
C LEU A 192 -7.17 0.23 5.99
N PRO A 193 -6.45 1.35 5.72
CA PRO A 193 -5.00 1.30 5.57
C PRO A 193 -4.36 0.76 6.85
N GLU A 194 -3.47 -0.22 6.67
CA GLU A 194 -2.77 -1.01 7.69
C GLU A 194 -3.64 -1.87 8.62
N LEU A 195 -4.75 -1.33 9.10
CA LEU A 195 -5.65 -1.94 10.08
C LEU A 195 -6.61 -2.98 9.47
N GLY A 196 -6.67 -3.08 8.14
CA GLY A 196 -7.44 -4.11 7.41
C GLY A 196 -6.68 -5.38 7.08
N THR A 197 -5.36 -5.42 7.31
CA THR A 197 -4.52 -6.60 7.02
C THR A 197 -4.89 -7.80 7.89
N PHE A 198 -4.50 -9.02 7.51
CA PHE A 198 -4.77 -10.20 8.36
C PHE A 198 -4.14 -10.09 9.74
N MET A 199 -2.89 -9.65 9.80
CA MET A 199 -2.18 -9.53 11.06
C MET A 199 -2.83 -8.47 11.94
N ALA A 200 -3.15 -7.29 11.40
CA ALA A 200 -3.85 -6.27 12.18
C ALA A 200 -5.23 -6.75 12.66
N ARG A 201 -6.01 -7.43 11.81
CA ARG A 201 -7.31 -8.02 12.21
C ARG A 201 -7.18 -9.06 13.32
N GLU A 202 -6.17 -9.91 13.27
CA GLU A 202 -5.85 -10.88 14.33
C GLU A 202 -5.53 -10.15 15.64
N MET A 203 -4.64 -9.15 15.58
CA MET A 203 -4.28 -8.33 16.75
C MET A 203 -5.46 -7.55 17.32
N ILE A 204 -6.31 -6.95 16.47
CA ILE A 204 -7.51 -6.22 16.89
C ILE A 204 -8.48 -7.17 17.60
N ARG A 205 -8.65 -8.40 17.09
CA ARG A 205 -9.52 -9.40 17.71
C ARG A 205 -9.02 -9.80 19.11
N GLU A 206 -7.70 -9.98 19.25
CA GLU A 206 -7.06 -10.35 20.53
C GLU A 206 -7.05 -9.21 21.55
N THR A 207 -6.84 -7.97 21.09
CA THR A 207 -6.60 -6.81 21.98
C THR A 207 -7.83 -5.94 22.21
N ARG A 208 -8.86 -6.01 21.35
CA ARG A 208 -10.13 -5.25 21.43
C ARG A 208 -9.92 -3.77 21.80
N PRO A 209 -9.17 -3.00 20.99
CA PRO A 209 -8.77 -1.64 21.35
C PRO A 209 -9.98 -0.71 21.55
N THR A 210 -9.85 0.20 22.52
CA THR A 210 -10.93 1.15 22.90
C THR A 210 -10.50 2.60 22.78
N ARG A 211 -9.20 2.89 22.88
CA ARG A 211 -8.64 4.23 22.85
C ARG A 211 -7.83 4.44 21.57
N PHE A 212 -7.73 5.69 21.16
CA PHE A 212 -6.85 6.09 20.04
C PHE A 212 -5.42 5.56 20.21
N TYR A 213 -4.88 5.64 21.43
CA TYR A 213 -3.51 5.18 21.70
C TYR A 213 -3.33 3.67 21.54
N ASP A 214 -4.37 2.86 21.76
CA ASP A 214 -4.31 1.43 21.54
C ASP A 214 -4.08 1.13 20.05
N LEU A 215 -4.73 1.90 19.16
CA LEU A 215 -4.52 1.80 17.71
C LEU A 215 -3.11 2.23 17.29
N VAL A 216 -2.57 3.28 17.92
CA VAL A 216 -1.18 3.72 17.69
C VAL A 216 -0.19 2.62 18.09
N GLN A 217 -0.43 1.93 19.22
CA GLN A 217 0.39 0.79 19.64
C GLN A 217 0.28 -0.36 18.63
N LEU A 218 -0.94 -0.72 18.22
CA LEU A 218 -1.16 -1.77 17.21
C LEU A 218 -0.46 -1.45 15.89
N MET A 219 -0.52 -0.20 15.44
CA MET A 219 0.15 0.27 14.23
C MET A 219 1.67 0.04 14.32
N GLY A 220 2.29 0.36 15.45
CA GLY A 220 3.72 0.10 15.62
C GLY A 220 4.06 -1.39 15.71
N LEU A 221 3.22 -2.18 16.40
CA LEU A 221 3.39 -3.62 16.57
C LEU A 221 3.18 -4.42 15.26
N SER A 222 2.37 -3.92 14.34
CA SER A 222 2.03 -4.62 13.09
C SER A 222 2.99 -4.36 11.91
N HIS A 223 4.03 -3.54 12.06
CA HIS A 223 4.95 -3.20 10.96
C HIS A 223 6.39 -3.62 11.19
N GLY A 224 6.70 -4.20 12.36
CA GLY A 224 8.04 -4.64 12.70
C GLY A 224 8.21 -6.16 12.65
N THR A 225 9.30 -6.62 12.02
CA THR A 225 9.72 -8.02 12.09
C THR A 225 10.11 -8.37 13.52
N ASP A 226 9.60 -9.50 14.02
CA ASP A 226 9.77 -10.00 15.40
C ASP A 226 9.30 -9.03 16.51
N VAL A 227 8.34 -8.15 16.19
CA VAL A 227 7.72 -7.25 17.17
C VAL A 227 6.49 -7.88 17.82
N TRP A 228 5.56 -8.44 17.03
CA TRP A 228 4.34 -9.07 17.56
C TRP A 228 4.51 -10.57 17.85
N LYS A 229 4.53 -11.40 16.79
CA LYS A 229 4.59 -12.87 16.91
C LYS A 229 5.91 -13.30 17.56
N GLY A 230 5.84 -14.15 18.59
CA GLY A 230 7.02 -14.61 19.34
C GLY A 230 7.64 -13.57 20.30
N ASN A 231 7.01 -12.40 20.45
CA ASN A 231 7.46 -11.32 21.30
C ASN A 231 6.28 -10.70 22.06
N ALA A 232 5.78 -9.51 21.66
CA ALA A 232 4.71 -8.79 22.34
C ALA A 232 3.47 -9.64 22.60
N GLN A 233 3.07 -10.47 21.63
CA GLN A 233 1.90 -11.34 21.75
C GLN A 233 2.04 -12.32 22.93
N GLN A 234 3.21 -12.94 23.10
CA GLN A 234 3.45 -13.91 24.17
C GLN A 234 3.48 -13.24 25.54
N LEU A 235 4.04 -12.04 25.63
CA LEU A 235 4.08 -11.26 26.87
C LEU A 235 2.67 -10.85 27.34
N ILE A 236 1.79 -10.53 26.39
CA ILE A 236 0.40 -10.19 26.68
C ILE A 236 -0.38 -11.46 27.07
N LEU A 237 -0.25 -12.54 26.30
CA LEU A 237 -0.97 -13.80 26.58
C LEU A 237 -0.53 -14.46 27.89
N SER A 238 0.73 -14.31 28.31
CA SER A 238 1.23 -14.83 29.58
C SER A 238 0.87 -13.95 30.79
N GLY A 239 0.27 -12.78 30.56
CA GLY A 239 -0.02 -11.80 31.62
C GLY A 239 1.22 -11.09 32.17
N THR A 240 2.37 -11.17 31.49
CA THR A 240 3.61 -10.49 31.89
C THR A 240 3.49 -8.98 31.78
N CYS A 241 2.80 -8.49 30.75
CA CYS A 241 2.50 -7.08 30.57
C CYS A 241 1.20 -6.87 29.77
N THR A 242 0.68 -5.65 29.80
CA THR A 242 -0.50 -5.24 29.02
C THR A 242 -0.11 -4.61 27.67
N ILE A 243 -1.08 -4.42 26.78
CA ILE A 243 -0.88 -3.69 25.50
C ILE A 243 -0.32 -2.27 25.69
N ASN A 244 -0.50 -1.68 26.86
CA ASN A 244 0.02 -0.35 27.19
C ASN A 244 1.50 -0.35 27.57
N GLU A 245 1.98 -1.46 28.09
CA GLU A 245 3.34 -1.61 28.63
C GLU A 245 4.29 -2.24 27.62
N VAL A 246 3.77 -2.91 26.61
CA VAL A 246 4.59 -3.52 25.56
C VAL A 246 5.23 -2.48 24.64
N ILE A 247 6.36 -2.86 24.04
CA ILE A 247 7.15 -2.01 23.15
C ILE A 247 6.50 -1.95 21.76
N GLY A 248 5.59 -1.00 21.52
CA GLY A 248 5.01 -0.79 20.20
C GLY A 248 5.68 0.30 19.35
N CYS A 249 6.39 1.25 19.94
CA CYS A 249 7.09 2.31 19.20
C CYS A 249 8.48 2.53 19.79
N ARG A 250 9.43 2.98 18.95
CA ARG A 250 10.81 3.24 19.41
C ARG A 250 10.85 4.27 20.54
N ASP A 251 10.02 5.32 20.45
CA ASP A 251 9.98 6.41 21.41
C ASP A 251 9.65 5.90 22.81
N SER A 252 8.79 4.88 22.92
CA SER A 252 8.44 4.23 24.18
C SER A 252 9.67 3.64 24.89
N ILE A 253 10.65 3.12 24.15
CA ILE A 253 11.92 2.64 24.73
C ILE A 253 12.65 3.80 25.41
N MET A 254 12.89 4.88 24.66
CA MET A 254 13.64 6.02 25.18
C MET A 254 12.96 6.63 26.39
N THR A 255 11.65 6.94 26.30
CA THR A 255 10.93 7.59 27.39
C THR A 255 10.84 6.72 28.63
N TRP A 256 10.65 5.41 28.46
CA TRP A 256 10.54 4.48 29.58
C TRP A 256 11.88 4.24 30.28
N LEU A 257 12.99 4.16 29.52
CA LEU A 257 14.33 4.06 30.10
C LEU A 257 14.73 5.32 30.86
N ILE A 258 14.40 6.50 30.34
CA ILE A 258 14.58 7.77 31.08
C ILE A 258 13.76 7.75 32.37
N TYR A 259 12.50 7.29 32.32
CA TYR A 259 11.66 7.13 33.50
C TYR A 259 12.27 6.16 34.54
N LYS A 260 12.96 5.11 34.09
CA LYS A 260 13.74 4.19 34.95
C LYS A 260 15.04 4.79 35.47
N GLY A 261 15.39 6.02 35.10
CA GLY A 261 16.56 6.75 35.59
C GLY A 261 17.85 6.47 34.83
N LEU A 262 17.76 6.00 33.57
CA LEU A 262 18.91 5.94 32.68
C LEU A 262 19.24 7.34 32.14
N PRO A 263 20.53 7.65 31.87
CA PRO A 263 20.91 8.89 31.18
C PRO A 263 20.20 9.03 29.83
N PRO A 264 19.71 10.24 29.46
CA PRO A 264 18.96 10.43 28.21
C PRO A 264 19.68 9.99 26.94
N LYS A 265 20.99 10.25 26.84
CA LYS A 265 21.82 9.81 25.70
C LYS A 265 21.89 8.28 25.59
N ALA A 266 22.13 7.59 26.70
CA ALA A 266 22.12 6.12 26.73
C ALA A 266 20.75 5.54 26.33
N ALA A 267 19.65 6.12 26.84
CA ALA A 267 18.30 5.71 26.46
C ALA A 267 18.01 5.92 24.96
N PHE A 268 18.48 7.02 24.38
CA PHE A 268 18.39 7.30 22.95
C PHE A 268 19.21 6.30 22.11
N ASP A 269 20.45 6.02 22.52
CA ASP A 269 21.32 5.08 21.79
C ASP A 269 20.76 3.66 21.84
N ILE A 270 20.21 3.23 22.99
CA ILE A 270 19.50 1.94 23.12
C ILE A 270 18.31 1.89 22.15
N MET A 271 17.45 2.92 22.16
CA MET A 271 16.32 3.02 21.24
C MET A 271 16.74 2.89 19.76
N GLU A 272 17.75 3.65 19.34
CA GLU A 272 18.21 3.66 17.95
C GLU A 272 18.85 2.34 17.51
N ARG A 273 19.50 1.62 18.44
CA ARG A 273 20.02 0.27 18.18
C ARG A 273 18.90 -0.74 18.02
N VAL A 274 17.96 -0.76 18.96
CA VAL A 274 16.84 -1.73 18.98
C VAL A 274 15.95 -1.57 17.76
N ARG A 275 15.57 -0.33 17.39
CA ARG A 275 14.72 -0.08 16.21
C ARG A 275 15.38 -0.46 14.88
N ARG A 276 16.71 -0.64 14.86
CA ARG A 276 17.52 -1.10 13.71
C ARG A 276 17.89 -2.59 13.81
N GLY A 277 17.32 -3.33 14.76
CA GLY A 277 17.56 -4.76 14.91
C GLY A 277 18.92 -5.14 15.47
N ARG A 278 19.64 -4.20 16.07
CA ARG A 278 21.00 -4.42 16.60
C ARG A 278 21.02 -4.86 18.07
N GLY A 279 19.84 -5.10 18.65
CA GLY A 279 19.66 -5.48 20.05
C GLY A 279 20.28 -4.50 21.05
N VAL A 280 20.41 -4.97 22.28
CA VAL A 280 21.02 -4.27 23.41
C VAL A 280 22.47 -4.75 23.56
N SER A 281 23.43 -3.83 23.70
CA SER A 281 24.83 -4.19 23.98
C SER A 281 24.98 -4.72 25.41
N ALA A 282 26.07 -5.45 25.69
CA ALA A 282 26.34 -5.94 27.05
C ALA A 282 26.40 -4.81 28.09
N GLU A 283 27.05 -3.70 27.74
CA GLU A 283 27.12 -2.49 28.58
C GLU A 283 25.74 -1.88 28.83
N HIS A 284 24.91 -1.73 27.80
CA HIS A 284 23.56 -1.21 27.95
C HIS A 284 22.66 -2.16 28.76
N ALA A 285 22.84 -3.48 28.63
CA ALA A 285 22.10 -4.46 29.41
C ALA A 285 22.44 -4.35 30.90
N GLN A 286 23.73 -4.21 31.25
CA GLN A 286 24.16 -3.97 32.64
C GLN A 286 23.58 -2.68 33.20
N LEU A 287 23.59 -1.60 32.41
CA LEU A 287 22.99 -0.33 32.80
C LEU A 287 21.47 -0.44 33.03
N MET A 288 20.76 -1.15 32.14
CA MET A 288 19.33 -1.43 32.27
C MET A 288 19.05 -2.24 33.55
N GLN A 289 19.83 -3.29 33.81
CA GLN A 289 19.72 -4.11 35.03
C GLN A 289 19.99 -3.29 36.31
N ALA A 290 21.04 -2.46 36.32
CA ALA A 290 21.37 -1.58 37.44
C ALA A 290 20.27 -0.55 37.76
N LYS A 291 19.38 -0.28 36.79
CA LYS A 291 18.21 0.61 36.92
C LYS A 291 16.88 -0.16 37.07
N ASN A 292 16.93 -1.45 37.40
CA ASN A 292 15.75 -2.29 37.63
C ASN A 292 14.79 -2.33 36.43
N VAL A 293 15.36 -2.38 35.22
CA VAL A 293 14.63 -2.75 34.01
C VAL A 293 14.41 -4.28 34.02
N PRO A 294 13.17 -4.77 33.89
CA PRO A 294 12.91 -6.21 33.91
C PRO A 294 13.61 -6.95 32.77
N GLU A 295 14.01 -8.19 33.04
CA GLU A 295 14.70 -9.04 32.06
C GLU A 295 13.87 -9.27 30.79
N TRP A 296 12.56 -9.50 30.92
CA TRP A 296 11.66 -9.67 29.78
C TRP A 296 11.70 -8.47 28.82
N TYR A 297 11.96 -7.27 29.33
CA TYR A 297 12.02 -6.04 28.52
C TYR A 297 13.32 -6.01 27.69
N ILE A 298 14.43 -6.42 28.29
CA ILE A 298 15.73 -6.56 27.60
C ILE A 298 15.61 -7.63 26.50
N ASP A 299 15.00 -8.77 26.82
CA ASP A 299 14.77 -9.85 25.85
C ASP A 299 13.89 -9.41 24.70
N SER A 300 12.82 -8.66 24.99
CA SER A 300 11.96 -8.06 23.97
C SER A 300 12.76 -7.14 23.05
N CYS A 301 13.62 -6.28 23.60
CA CYS A 301 14.50 -5.40 22.83
C CYS A 301 15.46 -6.17 21.90
N ASN A 302 15.94 -7.34 22.31
CA ASN A 302 16.85 -8.17 21.51
C ASN A 302 16.17 -8.91 20.35
N LYS A 303 14.86 -9.13 20.44
CA LYS A 303 14.06 -9.77 19.39
C LYS A 303 13.72 -8.81 18.24
N ILE A 304 13.37 -7.56 18.56
CA ILE A 304 12.92 -6.56 17.59
C ILE A 304 13.96 -6.38 16.48
N ARG A 305 13.55 -6.47 15.22
CA ARG A 305 14.42 -6.24 14.04
C ARG A 305 14.20 -4.89 13.39
N TYR A 306 12.99 -4.36 13.47
CA TYR A 306 12.62 -3.06 12.96
C TYR A 306 11.44 -2.49 13.74
N MET A 307 11.40 -1.17 13.98
CA MET A 307 10.29 -0.54 14.70
C MET A 307 10.05 0.91 14.30
N PHE A 308 8.77 1.29 14.25
CA PHE A 308 8.32 2.63 13.88
C PHE A 308 8.58 3.69 14.97
N PRO A 309 8.78 4.96 14.55
CA PRO A 309 8.56 6.11 15.42
C PRO A 309 7.07 6.33 15.69
N LYS A 310 6.76 6.77 16.91
CA LYS A 310 5.40 7.07 17.38
C LYS A 310 4.72 8.11 16.49
N ALA A 311 5.44 9.13 16.03
CA ALA A 311 4.88 10.15 15.14
C ALA A 311 4.34 9.56 13.82
N HIS A 312 5.05 8.58 13.24
CA HIS A 312 4.60 7.90 12.03
C HIS A 312 3.38 7.02 12.31
N ALA A 313 3.40 6.24 13.40
CA ALA A 313 2.24 5.45 13.82
C ALA A 313 0.99 6.32 14.07
N VAL A 314 1.14 7.49 14.70
CA VAL A 314 0.07 8.46 14.93
C VAL A 314 -0.45 9.02 13.60
N ALA A 315 0.43 9.44 12.68
CA ALA A 315 0.04 10.00 11.40
C ALA A 315 -0.79 9.01 10.57
N TYR A 316 -0.35 7.76 10.48
CA TYR A 316 -1.09 6.71 9.77
C TYR A 316 -2.40 6.37 10.47
N THR A 317 -2.42 6.31 11.81
CA THR A 317 -3.66 6.07 12.57
C THR A 317 -4.69 7.16 12.32
N ILE A 318 -4.27 8.43 12.27
CA ILE A 318 -5.13 9.58 11.95
C ILE A 318 -5.72 9.43 10.54
N SER A 319 -4.91 9.11 9.53
CA SER A 319 -5.37 8.89 8.16
C SER A 319 -6.34 7.71 8.06
N SER A 320 -6.03 6.58 8.68
CA SER A 320 -6.91 5.40 8.72
C SER A 320 -8.25 5.70 9.38
N LEU A 321 -8.27 6.47 10.48
CA LEU A 321 -9.51 6.84 11.17
C LEU A 321 -10.36 7.84 10.36
N ARG A 322 -9.73 8.79 9.65
CA ARG A 322 -10.46 9.67 8.72
C ARG A 322 -11.12 8.88 7.59
N ILE A 323 -10.41 7.93 6.99
CA ILE A 323 -10.97 7.05 5.96
C ILE A 323 -12.09 6.17 6.56
N ALA A 324 -11.90 5.65 7.77
CA ALA A 324 -12.92 4.86 8.47
C ALA A 324 -14.18 5.68 8.80
N TRP A 325 -14.06 6.98 9.04
CA TRP A 325 -15.20 7.87 9.20
C TRP A 325 -16.11 7.85 7.97
N PHE A 326 -15.55 7.95 6.76
CA PHE A 326 -16.33 7.80 5.53
C PHE A 326 -16.91 6.39 5.37
N LYS A 327 -16.18 5.34 5.77
CA LYS A 327 -16.70 3.97 5.76
C LYS A 327 -17.98 3.83 6.60
N VAL A 328 -18.07 4.54 7.73
CA VAL A 328 -19.23 4.52 8.63
C VAL A 328 -20.35 5.43 8.13
N TYR A 329 -20.04 6.69 7.82
CA TYR A 329 -21.04 7.73 7.58
C TYR A 329 -21.39 7.95 6.10
N HIS A 330 -20.49 7.62 5.18
CA HIS A 330 -20.67 7.76 3.73
C HIS A 330 -20.23 6.48 2.98
N PRO A 331 -20.85 5.33 3.24
CA PRO A 331 -20.35 4.04 2.78
C PRO A 331 -20.23 3.92 1.26
N GLU A 332 -21.18 4.46 0.51
CA GLU A 332 -21.14 4.41 -0.96
C GLU A 332 -19.94 5.19 -1.52
N ALA A 333 -19.66 6.38 -0.96
CA ALA A 333 -18.48 7.16 -1.32
C ALA A 333 -17.19 6.41 -0.95
N TYR A 334 -17.15 5.80 0.24
CA TYR A 334 -16.04 4.95 0.66
C TYR A 334 -15.75 3.83 -0.35
N TYR A 335 -16.76 3.06 -0.75
CA TYR A 335 -16.58 1.96 -1.69
C TYR A 335 -16.20 2.45 -3.09
N CYS A 336 -16.83 3.52 -3.60
CA CYS A 336 -16.45 4.15 -4.87
C CYS A 336 -14.96 4.52 -4.88
N VAL A 337 -14.49 5.23 -3.84
CA VAL A 337 -13.09 5.69 -3.78
C VAL A 337 -12.14 4.53 -3.54
N TYR A 338 -12.47 3.58 -2.66
CA TYR A 338 -11.62 2.41 -2.42
C TYR A 338 -11.39 1.61 -3.70
N PHE A 339 -12.45 1.28 -4.43
CA PHE A 339 -12.30 0.49 -5.66
C PHE A 339 -11.62 1.27 -6.78
N THR A 340 -11.72 2.61 -6.77
CA THR A 340 -10.99 3.46 -7.73
C THR A 340 -9.50 3.53 -7.44
N VAL A 341 -9.12 3.73 -6.18
CA VAL A 341 -7.73 4.05 -5.81
C VAL A 341 -6.92 2.79 -5.48
N ARG A 342 -7.51 1.83 -4.74
CA ARG A 342 -6.75 0.71 -4.14
C ARG A 342 -6.99 -0.64 -4.78
N ALA A 343 -8.10 -0.82 -5.50
CA ALA A 343 -8.45 -2.11 -6.10
C ALA A 343 -7.84 -2.27 -7.51
N GLY A 344 -6.52 -2.13 -7.63
CA GLY A 344 -5.82 -2.24 -8.93
C GLY A 344 -5.96 -3.58 -9.64
N GLU A 345 -6.34 -4.65 -8.91
CA GLU A 345 -6.62 -5.99 -9.47
C GLU A 345 -8.13 -6.28 -9.59
N PHE A 346 -8.97 -5.24 -9.64
CA PHE A 346 -10.41 -5.42 -9.81
C PHE A 346 -10.72 -6.09 -11.15
N ASP A 347 -11.63 -7.06 -11.12
CA ASP A 347 -12.09 -7.83 -12.28
C ASP A 347 -13.61 -7.94 -12.23
N SER A 348 -14.31 -7.26 -13.12
CA SER A 348 -15.77 -7.24 -13.13
C SER A 348 -16.39 -8.65 -13.22
N LYS A 349 -15.76 -9.59 -13.92
CA LYS A 349 -16.25 -10.98 -14.04
C LYS A 349 -16.19 -11.75 -12.73
N ARG A 350 -15.34 -11.33 -11.79
CA ARG A 350 -15.16 -11.98 -10.48
C ARG A 350 -15.84 -11.23 -9.34
N MET A 351 -15.97 -9.91 -9.45
CA MET A 351 -16.45 -9.03 -8.39
C MET A 351 -17.90 -8.57 -8.59
N CYS A 352 -18.37 -8.38 -9.83
CA CYS A 352 -19.74 -7.95 -10.12
C CYS A 352 -20.68 -9.15 -10.20
N LEU A 353 -20.68 -9.97 -9.13
CA LEU A 353 -21.45 -11.21 -9.05
C LEU A 353 -22.47 -11.15 -7.92
N ALA A 354 -23.49 -12.00 -7.99
CA ALA A 354 -24.44 -12.17 -6.89
C ALA A 354 -23.72 -12.58 -5.58
N PRO A 355 -24.25 -12.18 -4.40
CA PRO A 355 -23.56 -12.38 -3.11
C PRO A 355 -23.09 -13.80 -2.83
N ALA A 356 -23.89 -14.81 -3.19
CA ALA A 356 -23.53 -16.22 -3.00
C ALA A 356 -22.31 -16.64 -3.83
N ALA A 357 -22.14 -16.07 -5.03
CA ALA A 357 -21.00 -16.35 -5.90
C ALA A 357 -19.74 -15.63 -5.42
N VAL A 358 -19.85 -14.36 -4.99
CA VAL A 358 -18.75 -13.62 -4.36
C VAL A 358 -18.20 -14.38 -3.15
N ARG A 359 -19.09 -14.81 -2.24
CA ARG A 359 -18.72 -15.61 -1.06
C ARG A 359 -17.98 -16.90 -1.43
N ARG A 360 -18.52 -17.66 -2.39
CA ARG A 360 -17.92 -18.90 -2.86
C ARG A 360 -16.51 -18.68 -3.42
N ASN A 361 -16.34 -17.65 -4.25
CA ASN A 361 -15.03 -17.30 -4.83
C ASN A 361 -14.03 -16.93 -3.73
N ARG A 362 -14.46 -16.12 -2.76
CA ARG A 362 -13.62 -15.74 -1.60
C ARG A 362 -13.19 -16.95 -0.79
N GLU A 363 -14.10 -17.87 -0.47
CA GLU A 363 -13.81 -19.07 0.33
C GLU A 363 -12.84 -20.02 -0.36
N GLN A 364 -12.98 -20.19 -1.69
CA GLN A 364 -12.03 -20.96 -2.49
C GLN A 364 -10.61 -20.38 -2.40
N LEU A 365 -10.47 -19.07 -2.58
CA LEU A 365 -9.16 -18.41 -2.46
C LEU A 365 -8.62 -18.48 -1.04
N ARG A 366 -9.48 -18.34 -0.02
CA ARG A 366 -9.07 -18.41 1.39
C ARG A 366 -8.35 -19.72 1.72
N SER A 367 -8.88 -20.85 1.25
CA SER A 367 -8.36 -22.19 1.56
C SER A 367 -6.90 -22.38 1.11
N LYS A 368 -6.47 -21.64 0.09
CA LYS A 368 -5.14 -21.74 -0.52
C LYS A 368 -4.34 -20.44 -0.41
N PHE A 369 -4.78 -19.48 0.42
CA PHE A 369 -4.28 -18.09 0.39
C PHE A 369 -2.75 -17.97 0.41
N ARG A 370 -2.08 -18.77 1.25
CA ARG A 370 -0.61 -18.71 1.41
C ARG A 370 0.16 -19.17 0.16
N ASP A 371 -0.46 -20.02 -0.65
CA ASP A 371 0.13 -20.59 -1.86
C ASP A 371 -0.29 -19.82 -3.13
N LEU A 372 -1.19 -18.84 -2.99
CA LEU A 372 -1.66 -18.04 -4.11
C LEU A 372 -0.60 -17.04 -4.59
N PRO A 373 -0.54 -16.76 -5.90
CA PRO A 373 0.19 -15.61 -6.43
C PRO A 373 -0.31 -14.29 -5.82
N ASP A 374 0.56 -13.26 -5.79
CA ASP A 374 0.25 -11.93 -5.24
C ASP A 374 -1.05 -11.33 -5.80
N ARG A 375 -1.26 -11.44 -7.12
CA ARG A 375 -2.49 -11.00 -7.78
C ARG A 375 -3.75 -11.67 -7.19
N GLU A 376 -3.73 -12.98 -7.01
CA GLU A 376 -4.87 -13.72 -6.46
C GLU A 376 -5.10 -13.40 -4.97
N GLN A 377 -4.02 -13.12 -4.21
CA GLN A 377 -4.14 -12.64 -2.83
C GLN A 377 -4.80 -11.25 -2.77
N LYS A 378 -4.45 -10.33 -3.69
CA LYS A 378 -5.09 -9.01 -3.81
C LYS A 378 -6.57 -9.14 -4.18
N ILE A 379 -6.90 -10.03 -5.13
CA ILE A 379 -8.29 -10.32 -5.51
C ILE A 379 -9.09 -10.83 -4.30
N TYR A 380 -8.51 -11.70 -3.47
CA TYR A 380 -9.16 -12.13 -2.22
C TYR A 380 -9.53 -10.95 -1.31
N TYR A 381 -8.62 -10.00 -1.09
CA TYR A 381 -8.91 -8.82 -0.26
C TYR A 381 -9.99 -7.92 -0.86
N ILE A 382 -10.03 -7.80 -2.20
CA ILE A 382 -11.09 -7.06 -2.89
C ILE A 382 -12.44 -7.77 -2.69
N LEU A 383 -12.49 -9.09 -2.83
CA LEU A 383 -13.71 -9.88 -2.61
C LEU A 383 -14.23 -9.81 -1.18
N GLU A 384 -13.35 -9.73 -0.17
CA GLU A 384 -13.76 -9.46 1.22
C GLU A 384 -14.53 -8.14 1.32
N LEU A 385 -14.07 -7.11 0.64
CA LEU A 385 -14.71 -5.81 0.68
C LEU A 385 -15.99 -5.75 -0.17
N VAL A 386 -16.03 -6.46 -1.29
CA VAL A 386 -17.26 -6.61 -2.11
C VAL A 386 -18.35 -7.33 -1.30
N GLU A 387 -18.02 -8.41 -0.60
CA GLU A 387 -19.00 -9.11 0.25
C GLU A 387 -19.47 -8.21 1.41
N GLU A 388 -18.57 -7.46 2.05
CA GLU A 388 -18.96 -6.46 3.05
C GLU A 388 -19.90 -5.39 2.48
N MET A 389 -19.57 -4.84 1.31
CA MET A 389 -20.40 -3.85 0.61
C MET A 389 -21.81 -4.39 0.33
N GLN A 390 -21.91 -5.62 -0.17
CA GLN A 390 -23.19 -6.28 -0.47
C GLN A 390 -24.02 -6.54 0.78
N LEU A 391 -23.39 -6.93 1.90
CA LEU A 391 -24.08 -7.09 3.19
C LEU A 391 -24.64 -5.77 3.74
N ARG A 392 -24.11 -4.63 3.30
CA ARG A 392 -24.61 -3.29 3.64
C ARG A 392 -25.67 -2.79 2.66
N GLY A 393 -26.15 -3.63 1.75
CA GLY A 393 -27.17 -3.30 0.77
C GLY A 393 -26.67 -2.44 -0.40
N ILE A 394 -25.35 -2.37 -0.60
CA ILE A 394 -24.72 -1.65 -1.71
C ILE A 394 -24.21 -2.69 -2.72
N ASP A 395 -24.52 -2.52 -4.00
CA ASP A 395 -24.11 -3.46 -5.04
C ASP A 395 -23.70 -2.76 -6.33
N PHE A 396 -23.03 -3.50 -7.20
CA PHE A 396 -22.65 -3.00 -8.51
C PHE A 396 -23.83 -3.05 -9.49
N VAL A 397 -23.93 -2.02 -10.34
CA VAL A 397 -24.76 -2.07 -11.55
C VAL A 397 -23.91 -2.46 -12.75
N PRO A 398 -24.51 -2.94 -13.85
CA PRO A 398 -23.77 -3.25 -15.08
C PRO A 398 -22.91 -2.09 -15.57
N ILE A 399 -21.77 -2.45 -16.16
CA ILE A 399 -20.88 -1.50 -16.83
C ILE A 399 -21.56 -1.06 -18.13
N ASP A 400 -21.56 0.25 -18.39
CA ASP A 400 -22.28 0.83 -19.51
C ASP A 400 -21.34 1.66 -20.39
N LEU A 401 -21.45 1.50 -21.71
CA LEU A 401 -20.55 2.16 -22.67
C LEU A 401 -20.61 3.69 -22.60
N TYR A 402 -21.75 4.26 -22.23
CA TYR A 402 -22.01 5.70 -22.22
C TYR A 402 -22.01 6.32 -20.83
N ASP A 403 -22.44 5.57 -19.82
CA ASP A 403 -22.56 6.07 -18.45
C ASP A 403 -21.37 5.71 -17.56
N SER A 404 -20.65 4.61 -17.82
CA SER A 404 -19.46 4.29 -17.02
C SER A 404 -18.35 5.31 -17.27
N ALA A 405 -17.63 5.69 -16.22
CA ALA A 405 -16.42 6.48 -16.34
C ALA A 405 -15.25 5.63 -16.85
N ALA A 406 -14.13 6.26 -17.21
CA ALA A 406 -12.96 5.54 -17.70
C ALA A 406 -12.29 4.69 -16.61
N THR A 407 -12.07 5.29 -15.43
CA THR A 407 -11.22 4.70 -14.37
C THR A 407 -11.81 4.81 -12.96
N THR A 408 -12.92 5.55 -12.78
CA THR A 408 -13.51 5.85 -11.48
C THR A 408 -14.84 5.13 -11.28
N PHE A 409 -15.04 4.53 -10.11
CA PHE A 409 -16.35 4.01 -9.70
C PHE A 409 -17.27 5.17 -9.30
N ILE A 410 -18.50 5.16 -9.77
CA ILE A 410 -19.45 6.26 -9.54
C ILE A 410 -20.71 5.75 -8.83
N LYS A 411 -21.22 6.54 -7.88
CA LYS A 411 -22.55 6.30 -7.29
C LYS A 411 -23.61 6.80 -8.26
N VAL A 412 -24.56 5.93 -8.62
CA VAL A 412 -25.60 6.25 -9.64
C VAL A 412 -26.99 6.35 -9.03
N ALA A 413 -27.22 5.66 -7.91
CA ALA A 413 -28.44 5.72 -7.12
C ALA A 413 -28.11 5.21 -5.70
N PRO A 414 -29.02 5.36 -4.71
CA PRO A 414 -28.85 4.75 -3.40
C PRO A 414 -28.61 3.24 -3.50
N GLY A 415 -27.52 2.76 -2.90
CA GLY A 415 -27.08 1.36 -2.93
C GLY A 415 -26.53 0.87 -4.26
N LYS A 416 -26.29 1.77 -5.23
CA LYS A 416 -25.90 1.40 -6.60
C LYS A 416 -24.62 2.11 -7.05
N ILE A 417 -23.57 1.32 -7.27
CA ILE A 417 -22.27 1.79 -7.75
C ILE A 417 -22.04 1.25 -9.16
N ARG A 418 -21.68 2.10 -10.11
CA ARG A 418 -21.30 1.68 -11.46
C ARG A 418 -19.78 1.56 -11.58
N PRO A 419 -19.26 0.38 -11.96
CA PRO A 419 -17.84 0.22 -12.26
C PRO A 419 -17.42 0.98 -13.53
N PRO A 420 -16.16 1.43 -13.59
CA PRO A 420 -15.58 2.05 -14.78
C PRO A 420 -15.31 1.04 -15.91
N LEU A 421 -15.04 1.54 -17.12
CA LEU A 421 -14.71 0.69 -18.26
C LEU A 421 -13.43 -0.14 -18.04
N ASN A 422 -12.42 0.41 -17.36
CA ASN A 422 -11.18 -0.33 -17.06
C ASN A 422 -11.34 -1.41 -15.96
N ALA A 423 -12.54 -1.56 -15.37
CA ALA A 423 -12.86 -2.69 -14.50
C ALA A 423 -13.14 -3.97 -15.29
N ILE A 424 -13.37 -3.85 -16.60
CA ILE A 424 -13.51 -4.98 -17.52
C ILE A 424 -12.12 -5.60 -17.74
N PRO A 425 -11.97 -6.93 -17.60
CA PRO A 425 -10.71 -7.60 -17.88
C PRO A 425 -10.12 -7.22 -19.23
N PHE A 426 -8.80 -6.99 -19.25
CA PHE A 426 -8.02 -6.63 -20.44
C PHE A 426 -8.31 -5.25 -21.05
N ILE A 427 -9.19 -4.44 -20.45
CA ILE A 427 -9.36 -3.03 -20.80
C ILE A 427 -8.44 -2.18 -19.93
N SER A 428 -7.43 -1.57 -20.54
CA SER A 428 -6.49 -0.70 -19.83
C SER A 428 -7.10 0.69 -19.58
N SER A 429 -6.57 1.42 -18.59
CA SER A 429 -6.99 2.81 -18.34
C SER A 429 -6.86 3.70 -19.59
N ALA A 430 -5.81 3.53 -20.40
CA ALA A 430 -5.63 4.27 -21.64
C ALA A 430 -6.70 3.94 -22.70
N MET A 431 -7.09 2.66 -22.82
CA MET A 431 -8.19 2.27 -23.71
C MET A 431 -9.52 2.85 -23.22
N ALA A 432 -9.81 2.72 -21.92
CA ALA A 432 -11.03 3.28 -21.31
C ALA A 432 -11.13 4.80 -21.50
N GLU A 433 -10.05 5.54 -21.26
CA GLU A 433 -9.99 6.99 -21.50
C GLU A 433 -10.21 7.34 -22.97
N SER A 434 -9.67 6.54 -23.89
CA SER A 434 -9.85 6.76 -25.34
C SER A 434 -11.31 6.54 -25.77
N ILE A 435 -11.99 5.53 -25.21
CA ILE A 435 -13.42 5.29 -25.43
C ILE A 435 -14.25 6.48 -24.91
N VAL A 436 -14.01 6.91 -23.67
CA VAL A 436 -14.73 8.05 -23.08
C VAL A 436 -14.49 9.34 -23.87
N ARG A 437 -13.28 9.56 -24.37
CA ARG A 437 -12.98 10.71 -25.24
C ARG A 437 -13.70 10.62 -26.58
N ALA A 438 -13.75 9.42 -27.18
CA ALA A 438 -14.38 9.19 -28.47
C ALA A 438 -15.91 9.39 -28.42
N ARG A 439 -16.58 8.92 -27.36
CA ARG A 439 -18.05 9.03 -27.22
C ARG A 439 -18.56 10.46 -27.04
N VAL A 440 -17.71 11.41 -26.64
CA VAL A 440 -18.05 12.84 -26.59
C VAL A 440 -18.41 13.40 -27.97
N GLN A 441 -17.89 12.80 -29.05
CA GLN A 441 -18.21 13.18 -30.43
C GLN A 441 -19.60 12.68 -30.91
N GLY A 442 -20.37 12.04 -30.01
CA GLY A 442 -21.69 11.47 -30.27
C GLY A 442 -21.73 9.95 -30.09
N PRO A 443 -22.92 9.33 -30.09
CA PRO A 443 -23.07 7.87 -29.98
C PRO A 443 -22.26 7.10 -31.02
N PHE A 444 -21.83 5.90 -30.69
CA PHE A 444 -21.20 4.99 -31.65
C PHE A 444 -22.28 4.37 -32.53
N LYS A 445 -22.01 4.28 -33.84
CA LYS A 445 -22.96 3.70 -34.81
C LYS A 445 -22.88 2.19 -34.91
N SER A 446 -21.68 1.64 -34.74
CA SER A 446 -21.40 0.21 -34.80
C SER A 446 -20.12 -0.10 -34.03
N ARG A 447 -19.82 -1.39 -33.85
CA ARG A 447 -18.57 -1.86 -33.24
C ARG A 447 -17.35 -1.39 -34.03
N ASP A 448 -17.42 -1.39 -35.37
CA ASP A 448 -16.38 -0.80 -36.22
C ASP A 448 -16.16 0.70 -35.98
N ASP A 449 -17.25 1.46 -35.78
CA ASP A 449 -17.16 2.89 -35.48
C ASP A 449 -16.47 3.14 -34.14
N LEU A 450 -16.80 2.31 -33.13
CA LEU A 450 -16.13 2.32 -31.83
C LEU A 450 -14.63 2.03 -31.96
N MET A 451 -14.24 0.95 -32.66
CA MET A 451 -12.83 0.58 -32.85
C MET A 451 -12.04 1.73 -33.49
N ARG A 452 -12.58 2.28 -34.57
CA ARG A 452 -11.94 3.35 -35.34
C ARG A 452 -11.83 4.64 -34.55
N ARG A 453 -12.89 5.07 -33.86
CA ARG A 453 -12.92 6.36 -33.13
C ARG A 453 -12.16 6.30 -31.81
N ALA A 454 -12.24 5.18 -31.09
CA ALA A 454 -11.53 5.01 -29.82
C ALA A 454 -10.09 4.50 -30.00
N GLY A 455 -9.70 4.06 -31.20
CA GLY A 455 -8.37 3.53 -31.47
C GLY A 455 -8.08 2.22 -30.71
N ILE A 456 -9.10 1.40 -30.50
CA ILE A 456 -8.99 0.14 -29.76
C ILE A 456 -9.03 -1.06 -30.71
N GLY A 457 -8.29 -2.12 -30.36
CA GLY A 457 -8.24 -3.35 -31.15
C GLY A 457 -9.49 -4.24 -30.99
N GLN A 458 -9.62 -5.22 -31.88
CA GLN A 458 -10.73 -6.18 -31.91
C GLN A 458 -10.93 -6.88 -30.55
N SER A 459 -9.84 -7.32 -29.91
CA SER A 459 -9.91 -7.98 -28.61
C SER A 459 -10.52 -7.09 -27.51
N ALA A 460 -10.31 -5.78 -27.54
CA ALA A 460 -10.94 -4.86 -26.58
C ALA A 460 -12.45 -4.77 -26.79
N VAL A 461 -12.90 -4.77 -28.06
CA VAL A 461 -14.33 -4.79 -28.40
C VAL A 461 -15.00 -6.09 -27.99
N GLU A 462 -14.33 -7.23 -28.16
CA GLU A 462 -14.82 -8.52 -27.69
C GLU A 462 -15.00 -8.53 -26.17
N ASN A 463 -14.02 -8.02 -25.41
CA ASN A 463 -14.14 -7.91 -23.95
C ASN A 463 -15.29 -6.97 -23.52
N LEU A 464 -15.51 -5.87 -24.24
CA LEU A 464 -16.65 -4.97 -24.00
C LEU A 464 -17.99 -5.65 -24.32
N ALA A 465 -18.07 -6.44 -25.40
CA ALA A 465 -19.26 -7.19 -25.76
C ALA A 465 -19.55 -8.29 -24.74
N GLU A 466 -18.54 -9.06 -24.30
CA GLU A 466 -18.69 -10.08 -23.26
C GLU A 466 -19.13 -9.49 -21.90
N ALA A 467 -18.81 -8.23 -21.64
CA ALA A 467 -19.27 -7.51 -20.46
C ALA A 467 -20.72 -6.97 -20.60
N GLY A 468 -21.38 -7.20 -21.73
CA GLY A 468 -22.74 -6.72 -22.02
C GLY A 468 -22.82 -5.23 -22.39
N CYS A 469 -21.69 -4.57 -22.65
CA CYS A 469 -21.68 -3.12 -22.93
C CYS A 469 -22.09 -2.78 -24.36
N LEU A 470 -22.13 -3.77 -25.28
CA LEU A 470 -22.32 -3.57 -26.72
C LEU A 470 -23.55 -4.30 -27.28
N ASP A 471 -24.51 -4.65 -26.41
CA ASP A 471 -25.69 -5.44 -26.78
C ASP A 471 -26.58 -4.69 -27.79
N ASP A 472 -26.69 -3.37 -27.65
CA ASP A 472 -27.47 -2.49 -28.55
C ASP A 472 -26.67 -1.98 -29.76
N LEU A 473 -25.42 -2.43 -29.94
CA LEU A 473 -24.52 -1.90 -30.97
C LEU A 473 -24.27 -2.93 -32.10
N PRO A 474 -24.72 -2.64 -33.35
CA PRO A 474 -24.54 -3.56 -34.46
C PRO A 474 -23.06 -3.74 -34.80
N ALA A 475 -22.71 -4.88 -35.40
CA ALA A 475 -21.32 -5.20 -35.74
C ALA A 475 -20.71 -4.17 -36.70
N THR A 476 -21.40 -3.89 -37.82
CA THR A 476 -20.94 -2.97 -38.86
C THR A 476 -21.94 -1.83 -39.06
N SER A 477 -21.49 -0.74 -39.69
CA SER A 477 -22.37 0.39 -40.07
C SER A 477 -23.08 0.16 -41.42
N GLN A 478 -22.98 -1.04 -42.00
CA GLN A 478 -23.64 -1.37 -43.27
C GLN A 478 -25.11 -1.70 -42.99
N ILE A 479 -26.02 -0.99 -43.65
CA ILE A 479 -27.42 -1.41 -43.72
C ILE A 479 -27.47 -2.54 -44.76
N GLU A 480 -27.74 -3.76 -44.33
CA GLU A 480 -28.08 -4.84 -45.25
C GLU A 480 -29.42 -4.48 -45.91
N MET A 481 -29.50 -4.47 -47.25
CA MET A 481 -30.73 -4.15 -47.99
C MET A 481 -31.91 -5.08 -47.65
N SER A 482 -31.67 -6.22 -47.02
CA SER A 482 -32.69 -7.14 -46.51
C SER A 482 -33.47 -6.59 -45.30
N GLU A 483 -32.90 -5.68 -44.51
CA GLU A 483 -33.57 -5.07 -43.34
C GLU A 483 -34.43 -3.85 -43.72
N LEU A 484 -34.25 -3.29 -44.92
CA LEU A 484 -35.02 -2.16 -45.46
C LEU A 484 -36.37 -2.58 -46.09
N PHE A 485 -36.58 -3.88 -46.32
CA PHE A 485 -37.77 -4.43 -46.99
C PHE A 485 -38.47 -5.55 -46.19
N GLY A 486 -38.29 -5.58 -44.86
CA GLY A 486 -39.00 -6.48 -43.94
C GLY A 486 -40.35 -5.93 -43.49
#